data_AF-A0A6G6KD73-F1
#
_entry.id   AF-A0A6G6KD73-F1
#
_cell.length_a   1.000
_cell.length_b   1.000
_cell.length_c   1.000
_cell.angle_alpha   90.00
_cell.angle_beta   90.00
_cell.angle_gamma   90.00
#
_symmetry.space_group_name_H-M   'P 1'
#
loop_
_entity.id
_entity.type
_entity.pdbx_description
1 polymer ?
#
loop_
_entity_poly.entity_id
_entity_poly.type
_entity_poly.pdbx_seq_one_letter_code
_entity_poly.pdbx_strand_id
1 'polypeptide(L)'
;MKHSAFLLPLAAFALLASSCASRPAPAPGSKVYSGAKESAYRQGYHRGFQDGRRGRDDDYERFHYEYSKATEDAYERGYDLGYEAGEDQADANAEIKDRVYEDGEEAGQADAESGRSPYYQRHEHKYSPATESDFRKGYTKGYREGREN
;
A
#
# COMPACT_ATOMS: atom_id res chain seq x y z
N MET A 1 -35.03 -45.80 -24.90
CA MET A 1 -33.96 -45.33 -25.81
C MET A 1 -34.06 -43.83 -25.97
N LYS A 2 -32.92 -43.16 -25.86
CA LYS A 2 -32.58 -41.75 -26.18
C LYS A 2 -32.11 -40.95 -24.95
N HIS A 3 -30.84 -41.20 -24.62
CA HIS A 3 -29.95 -40.22 -24.00
C HIS A 3 -29.65 -39.11 -25.00
N SER A 4 -29.58 -37.85 -24.54
CA SER A 4 -28.78 -36.75 -25.12
C SER A 4 -28.77 -35.63 -24.07
N ALA A 5 -27.70 -35.54 -23.26
CA ALA A 5 -26.48 -34.77 -23.52
C ALA A 5 -26.66 -33.28 -23.19
N PHE A 6 -26.48 -32.95 -21.90
CA PHE A 6 -26.29 -31.59 -21.41
C PHE A 6 -24.83 -31.17 -21.71
N LEU A 7 -24.67 -30.22 -22.63
CA LEU A 7 -23.41 -29.53 -22.89
C LEU A 7 -23.29 -28.35 -21.92
N LEU A 8 -22.38 -28.46 -20.95
CA LEU A 8 -21.93 -27.36 -20.09
C LEU A 8 -20.90 -26.52 -20.86
N PRO A 9 -21.03 -25.18 -20.94
CA PRO A 9 -19.97 -24.33 -21.43
C PRO A 9 -18.91 -24.13 -20.32
N LEU A 10 -17.70 -24.62 -20.58
CA LEU A 10 -16.48 -24.30 -19.83
C LEU A 10 -16.12 -22.82 -20.08
N ALA A 11 -16.61 -21.94 -19.21
CA ALA A 11 -16.13 -20.57 -19.11
C ALA A 11 -14.80 -20.58 -18.33
N ALA A 12 -13.68 -20.70 -19.05
CA ALA A 12 -12.35 -20.47 -18.50
C ALA A 12 -12.15 -18.96 -18.33
N PHE A 13 -12.55 -18.43 -17.16
CA PHE A 13 -12.13 -17.10 -16.72
C PHE A 13 -10.66 -17.17 -16.31
N ALA A 14 -9.77 -16.86 -17.25
CA ALA A 14 -8.38 -16.56 -16.94
C ALA A 14 -8.34 -15.22 -16.19
N LEU A 15 -8.41 -15.29 -14.86
CA LEU A 15 -8.03 -14.20 -13.97
C LEU A 15 -6.52 -13.98 -14.13
N LEU A 16 -6.15 -13.12 -15.06
CA LEU A 16 -4.88 -12.41 -15.00
C LEU A 16 -4.92 -11.56 -13.73
N ALA A 17 -4.40 -12.11 -12.63
CA ALA A 17 -3.99 -11.36 -11.47
C ALA A 17 -2.85 -10.43 -11.92
N SER A 18 -3.23 -9.32 -12.54
CA SER A 18 -2.33 -8.19 -12.75
C SER A 18 -2.00 -7.71 -11.35
N SER A 19 -0.80 -8.04 -10.89
CA SER A 19 -0.20 -7.44 -9.70
C SER A 19 -0.14 -5.94 -9.97
N CYS A 20 -1.19 -5.23 -9.59
CA CYS A 20 -1.20 -3.78 -9.47
C CYS A 20 -0.30 -3.45 -8.28
N ALA A 21 1.01 -3.60 -8.46
CA ALA A 21 1.93 -2.71 -7.79
C ALA A 21 1.44 -1.31 -8.18
N SER A 22 0.86 -0.58 -7.22
CA SER A 22 0.40 0.79 -7.39
C SER A 22 1.53 1.54 -8.08
N ARG A 23 1.42 1.74 -9.40
CA ARG A 23 2.41 2.51 -10.13
C ARG A 23 2.43 3.86 -9.43
N PRO A 24 3.61 4.37 -9.02
CA PRO A 24 3.67 5.67 -8.40
C PRO A 24 2.98 6.67 -9.32
N ALA A 25 2.30 7.64 -8.72
CA ALA A 25 1.66 8.72 -9.47
C ALA A 25 2.67 9.27 -10.50
N PRO A 26 2.23 9.64 -11.71
CA PRO A 26 3.14 10.21 -12.69
C PRO A 26 3.86 11.40 -12.07
N ALA A 27 5.20 11.43 -12.19
CA ALA A 27 6.04 12.46 -11.59
C ALA A 27 5.47 13.87 -11.89
N PRO A 28 4.94 14.58 -10.88
CA PRO A 28 4.38 15.91 -11.09
C PRO A 28 5.44 16.83 -11.69
N GLY A 29 5.05 17.81 -12.50
CA GLY A 29 6.04 18.76 -13.05
C GLY A 29 6.97 18.21 -14.13
N SER A 30 6.96 16.92 -14.49
CA SER A 30 7.90 16.38 -15.50
C SER A 30 7.87 17.11 -16.85
N LYS A 31 6.74 17.75 -17.20
CA LYS A 31 6.53 18.49 -18.44
C LYS A 31 7.35 19.78 -18.55
N VAL A 32 7.95 20.27 -17.46
CA VAL A 32 8.86 21.43 -17.51
C VAL A 32 10.23 21.05 -18.08
N TYR A 33 10.54 19.76 -18.11
CA TYR A 33 11.74 19.20 -18.72
C TYR A 33 11.41 18.60 -20.08
N SER A 34 12.43 18.43 -20.92
CA SER A 34 12.31 17.75 -22.21
C SER A 34 13.49 16.82 -22.45
N GLY A 35 13.28 15.80 -23.30
CA GLY A 35 14.31 14.86 -23.71
C GLY A 35 14.97 14.15 -22.54
N ALA A 36 16.31 14.14 -22.51
CA ALA A 36 17.08 13.45 -21.48
C ALA A 36 16.80 13.95 -20.05
N LYS A 37 16.52 15.25 -19.89
CA LYS A 37 16.18 15.82 -18.57
C LYS A 37 14.83 15.34 -18.06
N GLU A 38 13.84 15.18 -18.93
CA GLU A 38 12.54 14.63 -18.55
C GLU A 38 12.65 13.17 -18.09
N SER A 39 13.47 12.38 -18.79
CA SER A 39 13.74 11.00 -18.40
C SER A 39 14.45 10.94 -17.03
N ALA A 40 15.48 11.76 -16.84
CA ALA A 40 16.22 11.83 -15.58
C ALA A 40 15.33 12.27 -14.41
N TYR A 41 14.46 13.27 -14.63
CA TYR A 41 13.49 13.72 -13.64
C TYR A 41 12.54 12.60 -13.20
N ARG A 42 11.96 11.86 -14.16
CA ARG A 42 11.07 10.73 -13.85
C ARG A 42 11.77 9.61 -13.11
N GLN A 43 13.03 9.36 -13.46
CA GLN A 43 13.85 8.36 -12.80
C GLN A 43 14.18 8.77 -11.36
N GLY A 44 14.64 10.01 -11.17
CA GLY A 44 14.85 10.60 -9.85
C GLY A 44 13.60 10.47 -8.98
N TYR A 45 12.44 10.92 -9.49
CA TYR A 45 11.15 10.80 -8.78
C TYR A 45 10.83 9.38 -8.36
N HIS A 46 11.06 8.41 -9.25
CA HIS A 46 10.83 7.02 -8.91
C HIS A 46 11.76 6.50 -7.79
N ARG A 47 13.04 6.90 -7.81
CA ARG A 47 14.02 6.52 -6.79
C ARG A 47 13.73 7.17 -5.45
N GLY A 48 13.52 8.48 -5.44
CA GLY A 48 13.14 9.24 -4.25
C GLY A 48 11.91 8.62 -3.61
N PHE A 49 10.85 8.38 -4.38
CA PHE A 49 9.62 7.78 -3.86
C PHE A 49 9.83 6.41 -3.21
N GLN A 50 10.70 5.58 -3.76
CA GLN A 50 11.01 4.30 -3.13
C GLN A 50 11.79 4.46 -1.83
N ASP A 51 12.70 5.42 -1.77
CA ASP A 51 13.56 5.66 -0.62
C ASP A 51 12.77 6.33 0.52
N GLY A 52 11.97 7.36 0.24
CA GLY A 52 11.06 7.97 1.21
C GLY A 52 10.03 6.97 1.75
N ARG A 53 9.42 6.15 0.88
CA ARG A 53 8.47 5.10 1.31
C ARG A 53 9.13 4.02 2.18
N ARG A 54 10.46 3.90 2.15
CA ARG A 54 11.23 2.93 2.94
C ARG A 54 11.92 3.56 4.14
N GLY A 55 11.80 4.88 4.35
CA GLY A 55 12.52 5.61 5.39
C GLY A 55 14.05 5.50 5.25
N ARG A 56 14.55 5.56 4.01
CA ARG A 56 16.00 5.63 3.73
C ARG A 56 16.46 7.07 3.73
N ASP A 57 17.76 7.30 3.83
CA ASP A 57 18.30 8.67 3.75
C ASP A 57 18.04 9.32 2.38
N ASP A 58 17.66 10.60 2.43
CA ASP A 58 17.55 11.53 1.31
C ASP A 58 18.94 11.82 0.72
N ASP A 59 19.36 10.97 -0.23
CA ASP A 59 20.68 11.00 -0.85
C ASP A 59 20.55 10.51 -2.31
N TYR A 60 20.29 11.46 -3.20
CA TYR A 60 20.22 11.19 -4.64
C TYR A 60 21.60 10.88 -5.24
N GLU A 61 22.70 11.35 -4.63
CA GLU A 61 24.08 11.17 -5.11
C GLU A 61 24.50 9.70 -5.09
N ARG A 62 23.91 8.89 -4.21
CA ARG A 62 24.00 7.42 -4.25
C ARG A 62 23.69 6.82 -5.62
N PHE A 63 22.91 7.51 -6.45
CA PHE A 63 22.53 7.12 -7.80
C PHE A 63 23.32 7.85 -8.90
N HIS A 64 24.52 8.38 -8.62
CA HIS A 64 25.34 9.14 -9.59
C HIS A 64 25.60 8.44 -10.93
N TYR A 65 25.46 7.11 -11.01
CA TYR A 65 25.57 6.34 -12.25
C TYR A 65 24.29 6.33 -13.11
N GLU A 66 23.16 6.81 -12.58
CA GLU A 66 21.87 6.89 -13.28
C GLU A 66 21.65 8.22 -14.00
N TYR A 67 22.50 9.22 -13.75
CA TYR A 67 22.43 10.53 -14.39
C TYR A 67 23.80 11.00 -14.87
N SER A 68 23.78 12.02 -15.73
CA SER A 68 24.98 12.75 -16.15
C SER A 68 24.97 14.15 -15.53
N LYS A 69 26.12 14.83 -15.51
CA LYS A 69 26.20 16.25 -15.10
C LYS A 69 25.20 17.16 -15.84
N ALA A 70 24.83 16.83 -17.08
CA ALA A 70 23.86 17.60 -17.85
C ALA A 70 22.40 17.39 -17.41
N THR A 71 22.11 16.29 -16.71
CA THR A 71 20.77 15.88 -16.28
C THR A 71 20.62 15.82 -14.75
N GLU A 72 21.70 16.04 -14.00
CA GLU A 72 21.79 15.97 -12.54
C GLU A 72 20.73 16.83 -11.85
N ASP A 73 20.65 18.13 -12.17
CA ASP A 73 19.63 19.03 -11.60
C ASP A 73 18.19 18.53 -11.84
N ALA A 74 17.92 17.96 -13.02
CA ALA A 74 16.59 17.38 -13.27
C ALA A 74 16.36 16.10 -12.46
N TYR A 75 17.40 15.28 -12.29
CA TYR A 75 17.33 14.07 -11.49
C TYR A 75 17.11 14.37 -10.01
N GLU A 76 17.92 15.25 -9.43
CA GLU A 76 17.81 15.75 -8.04
C GLU A 76 16.40 16.27 -7.76
N ARG A 77 15.90 17.21 -8.57
CA ARG A 77 14.53 17.75 -8.42
C ARG A 77 13.44 16.69 -8.51
N GLY A 78 13.65 15.67 -9.35
CA GLY A 78 12.78 14.52 -9.40
C GLY A 78 12.83 13.75 -8.09
N TYR A 79 14.05 13.42 -7.65
CA TYR A 79 14.34 12.66 -6.44
C TYR A 79 13.71 13.28 -5.21
N ASP A 80 13.99 14.56 -4.92
CA ASP A 80 13.48 15.26 -3.74
C ASP A 80 11.95 15.18 -3.65
N LEU A 81 11.26 15.50 -4.76
CA LEU A 81 9.80 15.46 -4.81
C LEU A 81 9.26 14.03 -4.69
N GLY A 82 9.97 13.07 -5.28
CA GLY A 82 9.65 11.66 -5.13
C GLY A 82 9.74 11.24 -3.67
N TYR A 83 10.84 11.61 -3.01
CA TYR A 83 11.17 11.27 -1.64
C TYR A 83 10.09 11.76 -0.67
N GLU A 84 9.76 13.06 -0.72
CA GLU A 84 8.67 13.65 0.07
C GLU A 84 7.33 12.91 -0.14
N ALA A 85 6.94 12.66 -1.39
CA ALA A 85 5.72 11.92 -1.69
C ALA A 85 5.74 10.46 -1.18
N GLY A 86 6.92 9.86 -1.11
CA GLY A 86 7.13 8.52 -0.56
C GLY A 86 6.94 8.49 0.95
N GLU A 87 7.49 9.48 1.66
CA GLU A 87 7.33 9.66 3.11
C GLU A 87 5.86 9.91 3.46
N ASP A 88 5.21 10.88 2.81
CA ASP A 88 3.78 11.17 3.01
C ASP A 88 2.91 9.92 2.88
N GLN A 89 3.19 9.08 1.88
CA GLN A 89 2.47 7.84 1.68
C GLN A 89 2.79 6.81 2.79
N ALA A 90 4.03 6.73 3.27
CA ALA A 90 4.38 5.84 4.37
C ALA A 90 3.64 6.25 5.65
N ASP A 91 3.61 7.53 5.96
CA ASP A 91 2.93 8.11 7.13
C ASP A 91 1.42 7.88 7.06
N ALA A 92 0.78 8.17 5.93
CA ALA A 92 -0.64 7.89 5.74
C ALA A 92 -0.98 6.40 5.92
N ASN A 93 -0.10 5.50 5.46
CA ASN A 93 -0.28 4.06 5.66
C ASN A 93 -0.09 3.65 7.13
N ALA A 94 0.79 4.31 7.89
CA ALA A 94 0.94 4.08 9.31
C ALA A 94 -0.33 4.51 10.07
N GLU A 95 -0.84 5.70 9.81
CA GLU A 95 -2.07 6.20 10.43
C GLU A 95 -3.28 5.29 10.15
N ILE A 96 -3.42 4.78 8.93
CA ILE A 96 -4.48 3.83 8.58
C ILE A 96 -4.34 2.53 9.38
N LYS A 97 -3.12 2.02 9.55
CA LYS A 97 -2.90 0.79 10.34
C LYS A 97 -3.21 0.99 11.80
N ASP A 98 -2.83 2.13 12.38
CA ASP A 98 -3.11 2.47 13.77
C ASP A 98 -4.62 2.59 14.00
N ARG A 99 -5.34 3.32 13.14
CA ARG A 99 -6.81 3.41 13.22
C ARG A 99 -7.48 2.04 13.13
N VAL A 100 -7.06 1.21 12.17
CA VAL A 100 -7.65 -0.13 11.99
C VAL A 100 -7.33 -1.06 13.16
N TYR A 101 -6.16 -0.89 13.79
CA TYR A 101 -5.83 -1.58 15.03
C TYR A 101 -6.78 -1.17 16.17
N GLU A 102 -6.96 0.13 16.40
CA GLU A 102 -7.88 0.69 17.41
C GLU A 102 -9.33 0.20 17.19
N ASP A 103 -9.81 0.25 15.94
CA ASP A 103 -11.12 -0.29 15.53
C ASP A 103 -11.28 -1.78 15.89
N GLY A 104 -10.18 -2.53 15.78
CA GLY A 104 -10.07 -3.91 16.21
C GLY A 104 -10.23 -4.04 17.72
N GLU A 105 -9.47 -3.26 18.50
CA GLU A 105 -9.54 -3.26 19.97
C GLU A 105 -10.97 -3.02 20.46
N GLU A 106 -11.62 -1.97 19.97
CA GLU A 106 -13.00 -1.64 20.32
C GLU A 106 -13.97 -2.80 19.99
N ALA A 107 -13.84 -3.39 18.79
CA ALA A 107 -14.68 -4.50 18.38
C ALA A 107 -14.46 -5.76 19.23
N GLY A 108 -13.21 -6.04 19.60
CA GLY A 108 -12.84 -7.13 20.48
C GLY A 108 -13.43 -6.96 21.88
N GLN A 109 -13.27 -5.76 22.44
CA GLN A 109 -13.80 -5.42 23.76
C GLN A 109 -15.33 -5.54 23.78
N ALA A 110 -16.03 -4.98 22.80
CA ALA A 110 -17.48 -5.06 22.71
C ALA A 110 -18.01 -6.50 22.60
N ASP A 111 -17.33 -7.36 21.82
CA ASP A 111 -17.70 -8.78 21.73
C ASP A 111 -17.46 -9.51 23.06
N ALA A 112 -16.37 -9.21 23.77
CA ALA A 112 -16.07 -9.78 25.08
C ALA A 112 -17.10 -9.39 26.14
N GLU A 113 -17.42 -8.09 26.24
CA GLU A 113 -18.44 -7.55 27.15
C GLU A 113 -19.83 -8.13 26.86
N SER A 114 -20.12 -8.39 25.59
CA SER A 114 -21.37 -9.02 25.15
C SER A 114 -21.40 -10.55 25.35
N GLY A 115 -20.33 -11.16 25.88
CA GLY A 115 -20.21 -12.60 26.09
C GLY A 115 -20.14 -13.43 24.80
N ARG A 116 -19.78 -12.81 23.67
CA ARG A 116 -19.66 -13.49 22.37
C ARG A 116 -18.32 -14.22 22.29
N SER A 117 -18.26 -15.31 21.53
CA SER A 117 -16.99 -15.99 21.22
C SER A 117 -16.10 -15.11 20.32
N PRO A 118 -14.76 -15.20 20.45
CA PRO A 118 -13.85 -14.36 19.67
C PRO A 118 -13.88 -14.73 18.18
N TYR A 119 -14.35 -13.82 17.34
CA TYR A 119 -14.49 -14.01 15.90
C TYR A 119 -14.37 -12.66 15.16
N TYR A 120 -13.13 -12.20 14.94
CA TYR A 120 -12.85 -10.90 14.33
C TYR A 120 -13.43 -10.76 12.92
N GLN A 121 -13.56 -11.85 12.17
CA GLN A 121 -14.10 -11.84 10.81
C GLN A 121 -15.56 -11.40 10.74
N ARG A 122 -16.29 -11.36 11.87
CA ARG A 122 -17.61 -10.72 11.94
C ARG A 122 -17.58 -9.24 11.54
N HIS A 123 -16.42 -8.62 11.73
CA HIS A 123 -16.18 -7.20 11.48
C HIS A 123 -15.40 -6.98 10.18
N GLU A 124 -15.53 -7.89 9.20
CA GLU A 124 -14.80 -7.82 7.92
C GLU A 124 -14.98 -6.51 7.13
N HIS A 125 -16.07 -5.78 7.38
CA HIS A 125 -16.35 -4.48 6.78
C HIS A 125 -15.53 -3.33 7.40
N LYS A 126 -14.85 -3.55 8.53
CA LYS A 126 -14.00 -2.56 9.21
C LYS A 126 -12.54 -2.56 8.74
N TYR A 127 -12.14 -3.53 7.93
CA TYR A 127 -10.77 -3.64 7.46
C TYR A 127 -10.68 -4.04 5.99
N SER A 128 -9.50 -3.86 5.41
CA SER A 128 -9.17 -4.32 4.06
C SER A 128 -8.21 -5.50 4.15
N PRO A 129 -7.98 -6.26 3.06
CA PRO A 129 -6.94 -7.30 3.05
C PRO A 129 -5.55 -6.79 3.45
N ALA A 130 -5.23 -5.52 3.19
CA ALA A 130 -3.95 -4.92 3.55
C ALA A 130 -3.83 -4.60 5.05
N THR A 131 -4.95 -4.42 5.74
CA THR A 131 -5.02 -4.00 7.15
C THR A 131 -5.65 -5.05 8.08
N GLU A 132 -6.09 -6.19 7.54
CA GLU A 132 -6.70 -7.30 8.30
C GLU A 132 -5.80 -7.78 9.45
N SER A 133 -4.49 -7.90 9.20
CA SER A 133 -3.56 -8.33 10.24
C SER A 133 -3.52 -7.35 11.42
N ASP A 134 -3.66 -6.05 11.17
CA ASP A 134 -3.60 -5.03 12.23
C ASP A 134 -4.93 -4.99 12.99
N PHE A 135 -6.06 -5.08 12.28
CA PHE A 135 -7.38 -5.25 12.88
C PHE A 135 -7.44 -6.48 13.79
N ARG A 136 -6.99 -7.64 13.30
CA ARG A 136 -7.01 -8.89 14.06
C ARG A 136 -6.18 -8.80 15.35
N LYS A 137 -5.02 -8.14 15.30
CA LYS A 137 -4.17 -7.92 16.49
C LYS A 137 -4.91 -7.06 17.52
N GLY A 138 -5.49 -5.94 17.08
CA GLY A 138 -6.32 -5.07 17.91
C GLY A 138 -7.47 -5.85 18.53
N TYR A 139 -8.25 -6.57 17.71
CA TYR A 139 -9.36 -7.42 18.16
C TYR A 139 -8.95 -8.42 19.24
N THR A 140 -7.83 -9.10 19.04
CA THR A 140 -7.34 -10.08 20.01
C THR A 140 -6.99 -9.43 21.34
N LYS A 141 -6.36 -8.24 21.31
CA LYS A 141 -6.02 -7.47 22.51
C LYS A 141 -7.28 -7.00 23.23
N GLY A 142 -8.16 -6.29 22.54
CA GLY A 142 -9.40 -5.76 23.11
C GLY A 142 -10.32 -6.85 23.66
N TYR A 143 -10.43 -8.00 22.98
CA TYR A 143 -11.22 -9.12 23.48
C TYR A 143 -10.67 -9.70 24.78
N ARG A 144 -9.34 -9.79 24.92
CA ARG A 144 -8.71 -10.24 26.17
C ARG A 144 -8.97 -9.25 27.30
N GLU A 145 -8.81 -7.96 27.04
CA GLU A 145 -8.99 -6.91 28.06
C GLU A 145 -10.46 -6.78 28.49
N GLY A 146 -11.41 -6.89 27.56
CA GLY A 146 -12.85 -6.91 27.87
C GLY A 146 -13.33 -8.13 28.65
N ARG A 147 -12.51 -9.19 28.78
CA ARG A 147 -12.80 -10.37 29.62
C ARG A 147 -12.29 -10.22 31.05
N GLU A 148 -11.37 -9.29 31.28
CA GLU A 148 -10.72 -9.05 32.58
C GLU A 148 -11.45 -7.99 33.40
N ASN A 149 -12.33 -7.20 32.76
CA ASN A 149 -13.24 -6.24 33.39
C ASN A 149 -14.60 -6.86 33.72
#